data_AF-A0A2A5PJA0-F1
#
_entry.id   AF-A0A2A5PJA0-F1
#
_cell.length_a   1.000
_cell.length_b   1.000
_cell.length_c   1.000
_cell.angle_alpha   90.00
_cell.angle_beta   90.00
_cell.angle_gamma   90.00
#
_symmetry.space_group_name_H-M   'P 1'
#
loop_
_entity.id
_entity.type
_entity.pdbx_description
1 polymer ?
#
loop_
_entity_poly.entity_id
_entity_poly.type
_entity_poly.pdbx_seq_one_letter_code
_entity_poly.pdbx_strand_id
1 'polypeptide(L)' 'MEIMLKGIVMLCILLSTSSLGFGLYAHDSLMLCIGILLTIFTMLFAIESKQMLNNPFRK' A
#
# COMPACT_ATOMS: atom_id res chain seq x y z
N MET A 1 -14.71 10.52 4.65
CA MET A 1 -14.20 9.32 3.93
C MET A 1 -12.71 9.45 3.61
N GLU A 2 -12.26 10.61 3.14
CA GLU A 2 -10.85 10.82 2.74
C GLU A 2 -9.81 10.64 3.86
N ILE A 3 -10.12 11.05 5.10
CA ILE A 3 -9.20 10.91 6.24
C ILE A 3 -8.96 9.43 6.58
N MET A 4 -10.01 8.60 6.56
CA MET A 4 -9.87 7.17 6.81
C MET A 4 -9.10 6.47 5.68
N LEU A 5 -9.37 6.85 4.44
CA LEU A 5 -8.65 6.31 3.29
C LEU A 5 -7.16 6.62 3.36
N LYS A 6 -6.82 7.88 3.68
CA LYS A 6 -5.44 8.32 3.86
C LYS A 6 -4.74 7.60 5.02
N GLY A 7 -5.48 7.33 6.11
CA GLY A 7 -5.01 6.54 7.23
C GLY A 7 -4.70 5.08 6.87
N ILE A 8 -5.59 4.42 6.13
CA ILE A 8 -5.40 3.04 5.65
C ILE A 8 -4.18 2.96 4.73
N VAL A 9 -4.04 3.90 3.77
CA VAL A 9 -2.89 3.96 2.88
C VAL A 9 -1.59 4.14 3.67
N MET A 10 -1.56 5.04 4.65
CA MET A 10 -0.38 5.27 5.48
C MET A 10 0.01 4.03 6.29
N LEU A 11 -0.96 3.32 6.86
CA LEU A 11 -0.75 2.05 7.55
C LEU A 11 -0.17 0.98 6.63
N CYS A 12 -0.70 0.84 5.42
CA CYS A 12 -0.20 -0.15 4.47
C CYS A 12 1.21 0.18 3.97
N ILE A 13 1.58 1.47 3.81
CA ILE A 13 2.96 1.88 3.46
C ILE A 13 3.93 1.53 4.59
N LEU A 14 3.56 1.81 5.84
CA LEU A 14 4.34 1.44 7.03
C LEU A 14 4.53 -0.07 7.14
N LEU A 15 3.46 -0.83 6.91
CA LEU A 15 3.50 -2.29 6.94
C LEU A 15 4.37 -2.87 5.81
N SER A 16 4.34 -2.27 4.62
CA SER A 16 5.15 -2.71 3.48
C SER A 16 6.63 -2.43 3.69
N THR A 17 6.98 -1.23 4.18
CA THR A 17 8.38 -0.87 4.45
C THR A 17 8.97 -1.69 5.60
N SER A 18 8.20 -1.92 6.67
CA SER A 18 8.64 -2.81 7.76
C SER A 18 8.80 -4.26 7.29
N SER A 19 7.87 -4.81 6.50
CA SER A 19 7.99 -6.17 5.95
C SER A 19 9.20 -6.33 5.02
N LEU A 20 9.47 -5.33 4.17
CA LEU A 20 10.65 -5.35 3.29
C LEU A 20 11.95 -5.29 4.08
N GLY A 21 12.03 -4.41 5.09
CA GLY A 21 13.19 -4.29 5.97
C GLY A 21 13.45 -5.59 6.75
N PHE A 22 12.39 -6.21 7.27
CA PHE A 22 12.48 -7.47 7.99
C PHE A 22 12.87 -8.64 7.07
N GLY A 23 12.32 -8.69 5.85
CA GLY A 23 12.67 -9.72 4.86
C GLY A 23 14.13 -9.64 4.40
N LEU A 24 14.67 -8.43 4.24
CA LEU A 24 16.10 -8.23 3.97
C LEU A 24 16.97 -8.63 5.16
N TYR A 25 16.56 -8.26 6.38
CA TYR A 25 17.30 -8.58 7.60
C TYR A 25 17.35 -10.08 7.88
N ALA A 26 16.21 -10.77 7.74
CA ALA A 26 16.10 -12.20 7.98
C ALA A 26 16.61 -13.06 6.81
N HIS A 27 17.02 -12.45 5.69
CA HIS A 27 17.32 -13.13 4.43
C HIS A 27 16.18 -14.08 3.97
N ASP A 28 14.96 -13.80 4.41
CA ASP A 28 13.79 -14.62 4.12
C ASP A 28 13.11 -14.11 2.84
N SER A 29 13.27 -14.90 1.79
CA SER A 29 12.73 -14.61 0.46
C SER A 29 11.20 -14.57 0.44
N LEU A 30 10.52 -15.31 1.33
CA LEU A 30 9.05 -15.27 1.43
C LEU A 30 8.58 -13.95 2.01
N MET A 31 9.25 -13.45 3.04
CA MET A 31 8.89 -12.20 3.70
C MET A 31 9.17 -10.98 2.81
N LEU A 32 10.22 -11.05 1.98
CA LEU A 32 10.46 -10.12 0.88
C LEU A 32 9.34 -10.15 -0.16
N CYS A 33 8.91 -11.34 -0.58
CA CYS A 33 7.84 -11.51 -1.57
C CYS A 33 6.51 -10.94 -1.07
N ILE A 34 6.17 -11.17 0.20
CA ILE A 34 5.01 -10.58 0.88
C ILE A 34 5.12 -9.04 0.91
N GLY A 35 6.30 -8.51 1.24
CA GLY A 35 6.57 -7.08 1.25
C GLY A 35 6.30 -6.43 -0.11
N ILE A 36 6.81 -7.04 -1.19
CA ILE A 36 6.61 -6.59 -2.58
C ILE A 36 5.13 -6.66 -2.99
N LEU A 37 4.44 -7.76 -2.67
CA LEU A 37 3.02 -7.92 -2.98
C LEU A 37 2.18 -6.83 -2.30
N LEU A 38 2.52 -6.50 -1.05
CA LEU A 38 1.89 -5.43 -0.29
C LEU A 38 2.19 -4.03 -0.88
N THR A 39 3.40 -3.82 -1.42
CA THR A 39 3.75 -2.59 -2.15
C THR A 39 2.90 -2.42 -3.41
N ILE A 40 2.71 -3.50 -4.17
CA ILE A 40 1.87 -3.47 -5.38
C ILE A 40 0.42 -3.17 -5.01
N PHE A 41 -0.11 -3.84 -3.97
CA PHE A 41 -1.46 -3.61 -3.48
C PHE A 41 -1.68 -2.15 -3.05
N THR A 42 -0.72 -1.56 -2.34
CA THR A 42 -0.79 -0.16 -1.92
C THR A 42 -0.74 0.82 -3.08
N MET A 43 0.10 0.57 -4.09
CA MET A 43 0.11 1.37 -5.32
C MET A 43 -1.25 1.30 -6.03
N LEU A 44 -1.79 0.10 -6.21
CA LEU A 44 -3.07 -0.10 -6.89
C LEU A 44 -4.20 0.60 -6.13
N PHE A 45 -4.24 0.43 -4.81
CA PHE A 45 -5.23 1.07 -3.95
C PHE A 45 -5.13 2.61 -3.96
N ALA A 46 -3.92 3.16 -4.02
CA ALA A 46 -3.71 4.61 -4.14
C ALA A 46 -4.15 5.14 -5.50
N ILE A 47 -3.96 4.38 -6.58
CA ILE A 47 -4.41 4.74 -7.93
C ILE A 47 -5.95 4.73 -8.00
N GLU A 48 -6.58 3.65 -7.54
CA GLU A 48 -8.05 3.53 -7.46
C GLU A 48 -8.65 4.65 -6.60
N SER A 49 -8.03 4.96 -5.46
CA SER A 49 -8.43 6.07 -4.59
C SER A 49 -8.36 7.42 -5.31
N LYS A 50 -7.30 7.65 -6.08
CA LYS A 50 -7.15 8.87 -6.90
C LYS A 50 -8.14 8.91 -8.06
N GLN A 51 -8.41 7.79 -8.71
CA GLN A 51 -9.43 7.71 -9.76
C GLN A 51 -10.83 7.97 -9.22
N MET A 52 -11.17 7.47 -8.03
CA MET A 52 -12.44 7.76 -7.38
C MET A 52 -12.61 9.23 -7.00
N LEU A 53 -11.52 9.90 -6.60
CA LEU A 53 -11.54 11.33 -6.24
C LEU A 53 -11.55 12.24 -7.48
N ASN A 54 -10.85 11.84 -8.55
CA ASN A 54 -10.66 12.64 -9.76
C ASN A 54 -11.63 12.26 -10.88
N ASN A 55 -12.68 11.48 -10.60
CA ASN A 55 -13.68 11.09 -11.59
C ASN A 55 -14.63 12.27 -11.85
N PRO A 56 -14.61 12.89 -13.04
CA PRO A 56 -15.47 14.04 -13.37
C PRO A 56 -16.95 13.67 -13.53
N PHE A 57 -17.30 12.37 -13.53
CA PHE A 57 -18.68 11.89 -13.64
C PHE A 57 -19.39 11.64 -12.31
N ARG A 58 -18.73 11.91 -11.18
CA ARG A 58 -19.33 11.74 -9.84
C ARG A 58 -19.88 13.08 -9.35
N LYS A 59 -21.19 13.28 -9.54
CA LYS A 59 -22.00 14.35 -8.93
C LYS A 59 -22.60 13.86 -7.62
#